data_AF-A0A7W9V2V0-F1
#
_entry.id   AF-A0A7W9V2V0-F1
#
_cell.length_a   1.000
_cell.length_b   1.000
_cell.length_c   1.000
_cell.angle_alpha   90.00
_cell.angle_beta   90.00
_cell.angle_gamma   90.00
#
_symmetry.space_group_name_H-M   'P 1'
#
loop_
_entity.id
_entity.type
_entity.pdbx_description
1 polymer ?
#
loop_
_entity_poly.entity_id
_entity_poly.type
_entity_poly.pdbx_seq_one_letter_code
_entity_poly.pdbx_strand_id
1 'polypeptide(L)' 'MTALWRSVLSALSDPAAADREQVLAHGAVALALQRDLAATPTDVLDDGLHEFGITLGAATTTAALDTRRAALAQPG' A
#
# COMPACT_ATOMS: atom_id res chain seq x y z
N MET A 1 16.48 5.22 -0.33
CA MET A 1 15.24 4.87 0.40
C MET A 1 14.27 6.06 0.33
N THR A 2 13.10 5.91 -0.30
CA THR A 2 12.12 7.01 -0.45
C THR A 2 11.44 7.32 0.89
N ALA A 3 10.68 8.42 0.97
CA ALA A 3 9.89 8.74 2.17
C ALA A 3 8.86 7.64 2.48
N LEU A 4 8.19 7.11 1.45
CA LEU A 4 7.21 6.02 1.59
C LEU A 4 7.81 4.78 2.27
N TRP A 5 8.96 4.30 1.79
CA TRP A 5 9.57 3.09 2.34
C TRP A 5 10.07 3.26 3.78
N ARG A 6 10.45 4.49 4.18
CA ARG A 6 10.74 4.81 5.58
C ARG A 6 9.49 4.71 6.45
N SER A 7 8.36 5.24 5.98
CA SER A 7 7.08 5.13 6.69
C SER A 7 6.61 3.68 6.79
N VAL A 8 6.72 2.90 5.71
CA VAL A 8 6.37 1.46 5.72
C VAL A 8 7.22 0.70 6.74
N LEU A 9 8.53 0.91 6.76
CA LEU A 9 9.41 0.27 7.74
C LEU A 9 9.06 0.68 9.19
N SER A 10 8.73 1.94 9.41
CA SER A 10 8.28 2.43 10.72
C SER A 10 6.97 1.76 11.15
N ALA A 11 6.01 1.65 10.24
CA ALA A 11 4.71 1.01 10.48
C ALA A 11 4.81 -0.51 10.70
N LEU A 12 5.81 -1.17 10.10
CA LEU A 12 6.14 -2.56 10.41
C LEU A 12 6.77 -2.73 11.80
N SER A 13 7.51 -1.73 12.25
CA SER A 13 8.22 -1.76 13.53
C SER A 13 7.36 -1.37 14.73
N ASP A 14 6.29 -0.59 14.51
CA ASP A 14 5.34 -0.18 15.55
C ASP A 14 3.90 -0.65 15.21
N PRO A 15 3.48 -1.80 15.75
CA PRO A 15 2.12 -2.31 15.58
C PRO A 15 1.01 -1.40 16.15
N ALA A 16 1.35 -0.48 17.06
CA ALA A 16 0.39 0.39 17.75
C ALA A 16 0.20 1.75 17.07
N ALA A 17 0.94 2.04 16.00
CA ALA A 17 0.81 3.29 15.27
C ALA A 17 -0.60 3.45 14.68
N ALA A 18 -1.22 4.60 14.91
CA ALA A 18 -2.62 4.86 14.55
C ALA A 18 -2.88 4.83 13.03
N ASP A 19 -1.87 5.19 12.22
CA ASP A 19 -1.90 5.23 10.76
C ASP A 19 -1.28 3.98 10.11
N ARG A 20 -0.91 2.97 10.91
CA ARG A 20 -0.17 1.79 10.47
C ARG A 20 -0.79 1.12 9.24
N GLU A 21 -2.06 0.76 9.32
CA GLU A 21 -2.73 0.03 8.24
C GLU A 21 -2.75 0.85 6.94
N GLN A 22 -3.00 2.16 7.05
CA GLN A 22 -3.05 3.04 5.89
C GLN A 22 -1.67 3.16 5.23
N VAL A 23 -0.60 3.33 6.01
CA VAL A 23 0.77 3.39 5.50
C VAL A 23 1.17 2.09 4.81
N LEU A 24 0.85 0.95 5.41
CA LEU A 24 1.16 -0.36 4.84
C LEU A 24 0.33 -0.64 3.57
N ALA A 25 -0.94 -0.23 3.54
CA ALA A 25 -1.76 -0.30 2.32
C ALA A 25 -1.15 0.53 1.18
N HIS A 26 -0.68 1.74 1.44
CA HIS A 26 0.02 2.55 0.42
C HIS A 26 1.32 1.89 -0.05
N GLY A 27 2.06 1.24 0.85
CA GLY A 27 3.24 0.45 0.49
C GLY A 27 2.91 -0.71 -0.43
N ALA A 28 1.88 -1.50 -0.10
CA ALA A 28 1.45 -2.65 -0.88
C ALA A 28 0.94 -2.22 -2.26
N VAL A 29 0.14 -1.15 -2.33
CA VAL A 29 -0.30 -0.54 -3.60
C VAL A 29 0.89 -0.14 -4.47
N ALA A 30 1.93 0.44 -3.87
CA ALA A 30 3.12 0.83 -4.62
C ALA A 30 3.88 -0.37 -5.20
N LEU A 31 3.96 -1.49 -4.47
CA LEU A 31 4.55 -2.74 -4.99
C LEU A 31 3.70 -3.31 -6.13
N ALA A 32 2.40 -3.47 -5.90
CA ALA A 32 1.48 -4.04 -6.87
C ALA A 32 1.49 -3.26 -8.18
N LEU A 33 1.40 -1.93 -8.12
CA LEU A 33 1.42 -1.06 -9.30
C LEU A 33 2.79 -0.97 -9.98
N GLN A 34 3.88 -1.22 -9.26
CA GLN A 34 5.21 -1.30 -9.87
C GLN A 34 5.34 -2.58 -10.72
N ARG A 35 4.64 -3.65 -10.34
CA ARG A 35 4.61 -4.93 -11.06
C ARG A 35 3.61 -4.89 -12.23
N ASP A 36 2.41 -4.38 -11.97
CA ASP A 36 1.33 -4.26 -12.95
C ASP A 36 0.43 -3.05 -12.67
N LEU A 37 0.29 -2.14 -13.64
CA LEU A 37 -0.61 -0.99 -13.55
C LEU A 37 -2.10 -1.39 -13.48
N ALA A 38 -2.44 -2.59 -13.96
CA ALA A 38 -3.78 -3.15 -13.90
C ALA A 38 -4.08 -3.85 -12.56
N ALA A 39 -3.15 -3.86 -11.60
CA ALA A 39 -3.29 -4.54 -10.31
C ALA A 39 -4.65 -4.27 -9.62
N THR A 40 -5.28 -5.32 -9.12
CA THR A 40 -6.57 -5.28 -8.45
C THR A 40 -6.39 -5.10 -6.93
N PRO A 41 -7.46 -4.76 -6.18
CA PRO A 41 -7.39 -4.78 -4.72
C PRO A 41 -6.93 -6.12 -4.15
N THR A 42 -7.27 -7.24 -4.80
CA THR A 42 -6.83 -8.58 -4.38
C THR A 42 -5.31 -8.74 -4.50
N ASP A 43 -4.71 -8.28 -5.59
CA ASP A 43 -3.24 -8.33 -5.77
C ASP A 43 -2.52 -7.53 -4.68
N VAL A 44 -3.09 -6.40 -4.27
CA VAL A 44 -2.54 -5.58 -3.18
C VAL A 44 -2.66 -6.28 -1.82
N LEU A 45 -3.77 -6.98 -1.57
CA LEU A 45 -3.94 -7.77 -0.34
C LEU A 45 -2.92 -8.92 -0.30
N ASP A 46 -2.72 -9.61 -1.42
CA ASP A 46 -1.76 -10.69 -1.55
C ASP A 46 -0.32 -10.18 -1.37
N ASP A 47 0.03 -9.03 -1.95
CA ASP A 47 1.32 -8.37 -1.74
C ASP A 47 1.51 -7.94 -0.28
N GLY A 48 0.48 -7.38 0.37
CA GLY A 48 0.53 -7.03 1.79
C GLY A 48 0.81 -8.25 2.67
N LEU A 49 0.19 -9.38 2.36
CA LEU A 49 0.44 -10.63 3.08
C LEU A 49 1.84 -11.18 2.79
N HIS A 50 2.24 -11.24 1.52
CA HIS A 50 3.49 -11.88 1.11
C HIS A 50 4.73 -11.07 1.51
N GLU A 51 4.68 -9.75 1.33
CA GLU A 51 5.83 -8.86 1.50
C GLU A 51 5.93 -8.31 2.92
N PHE A 52 4.79 -8.07 3.57
CA PHE A 52 4.75 -7.46 4.92
C PHE A 52 4.30 -8.42 6.01
N GLY A 53 3.82 -9.61 5.66
CA GLY A 53 3.34 -10.59 6.64
C GLY A 53 2.05 -10.16 7.36
N ILE A 54 1.24 -9.29 6.74
CA ILE A 54 0.04 -8.73 7.37
C ILE A 54 -1.20 -8.83 6.48
N THR A 55 -2.36 -9.02 7.11
CA THR A 55 -3.66 -8.90 6.43
C THR A 55 -4.12 -7.45 6.49
N LEU A 56 -4.30 -6.83 5.32
CA LEU A 56 -4.83 -5.48 5.19
C LEU A 56 -6.36 -5.50 5.09
N GLY A 57 -7.02 -4.41 5.51
CA GLY A 57 -8.44 -4.23 5.28
C GLY A 57 -8.73 -3.99 3.79
N ALA A 58 -9.75 -4.67 3.26
CA ALA A 58 -10.15 -4.51 1.86
C ALA A 58 -10.58 -3.07 1.53
N ALA A 59 -11.30 -2.41 2.45
CA ALA A 59 -11.72 -1.02 2.28
C ALA A 59 -10.52 -0.05 2.20
N THR A 60 -9.56 -0.19 3.13
CA THR A 60 -8.31 0.60 3.18
C THR A 60 -7.50 0.40 1.90
N THR A 61 -7.41 -0.86 1.45
CA THR A 61 -6.68 -1.26 0.25
C THR A 61 -7.27 -0.65 -1.01
N THR A 62 -8.59 -0.77 -1.20
CA THR A 62 -9.31 -0.15 -2.34
C THR A 62 -9.13 1.35 -2.35
N ALA A 63 -9.32 2.02 -1.21
CA ALA A 63 -9.16 3.47 -1.12
C ALA A 63 -7.72 3.92 -1.45
N ALA A 64 -6.70 3.18 -0.97
CA ALA A 64 -5.30 3.48 -1.27
C ALA A 64 -4.98 3.30 -2.76
N LEU A 65 -5.51 2.24 -3.39
CA LEU A 65 -5.31 1.94 -4.81
C LEU A 65 -5.96 3.00 -5.70
N ASP A 66 -7.20 3.37 -5.41
CA ASP A 66 -7.94 4.41 -6.15
C ASP A 66 -7.24 5.77 -6.03
N THR A 67 -6.82 6.14 -4.82
CA THR A 67 -6.05 7.37 -4.58
C THR A 67 -4.77 7.39 -5.41
N ARG A 68 -4.03 6.27 -5.45
CA ARG A 68 -2.77 6.21 -6.19
C ARG A 68 -2.99 6.28 -7.70
N ARG A 69 -4.02 5.61 -8.21
CA ARG A 69 -4.40 5.68 -9.64
C ARG A 69 -4.81 7.09 -10.05
N ALA A 70 -5.62 7.76 -9.24
CA ALA A 70 -6.01 9.15 -9.49
C ALA A 70 -4.79 10.10 -9.55
N ALA A 71 -3.77 9.85 -8.72
CA ALA A 71 -2.52 10.62 -8.76
C ALA A 71 -1.67 10.34 -10.02
N LEU A 72 -1.68 9.11 -10.53
CA LEU A 72 -0.96 8.74 -11.76
C LEU A 72 -1.68 9.23 -13.04
N ALA A 73 -3.00 9.38 -12.98
CA ALA A 73 -3.83 9.82 -14.11
C ALA A 73 -3.81 11.35 -14.33
N GLN A 74 -3.37 12.13 -13.33
CA GLN A 74 -3.22 13.58 -13.49
C GLN A 74 -1.86 13.89 -14.13
N PRO A 75 -1.81 14.48 -15.34
CA PRO A 75 -0.56 14.98 -15.90
C PRO A 75 -0.07 16.13 -15.03
N GLY A 76 1.12 15.98 -14.46
CA GLY A 76 1.85 17.07 -13.80
C GLY A 76 2.28 18.14 -14.78
#